data_AF-A0A7D4PTM1-F1
#
_entry.id   AF-A0A7D4PTM1-F1
#
_cell.length_a   1.000
_cell.length_b   1.000
_cell.length_c   1.000
_cell.angle_alpha   90.00
_cell.angle_beta   90.00
_cell.angle_gamma   90.00
#
_symmetry.space_group_name_H-M   'P 1'
#
loop_
_entity.id
_entity.type
_entity.pdbx_description
1 polymer ?
#
loop_
_entity_poly.entity_id
_entity_poly.type
_entity_poly.pdbx_seq_one_letter_code
_entity_poly.pdbx_strand_id
1 'polypeptide(L)'
;MAKTNYVDSKAGKKKTAKKAGWVLVLLGIIFIFILLKFASNSGLRFSTGGLPTGDEAFAVAKDFVKATVRSSNVDFPGSGYQIGKKSDSVYVIKSVTELTSENGDKRRTNFKVMMEYHGGKQTDMKNWSLLNISEEQ
;
A
#
# COMPACT_ATOMS: atom_id res chain seq x y z
N MET A 1 55.85 -15.26 54.33
CA MET A 1 55.27 -16.32 53.45
C MET A 1 53.85 -15.89 53.07
N ALA A 2 53.59 -15.56 51.80
CA ALA A 2 52.25 -15.24 51.30
C ALA A 2 51.86 -16.26 50.24
N LYS A 3 50.83 -17.08 50.53
CA LYS A 3 50.28 -18.07 49.60
C LYS A 3 49.51 -17.35 48.49
N THR A 4 49.83 -17.68 47.26
CA THR A 4 49.24 -17.13 46.04
C THR A 4 47.84 -17.71 45.80
N ASN A 5 46.80 -16.89 45.98
CA ASN A 5 45.44 -17.18 45.53
C ASN A 5 45.30 -16.92 44.02
N TYR A 6 45.94 -17.74 43.19
CA TYR A 6 45.88 -17.58 41.72
C TYR A 6 44.73 -18.38 41.07
N VAL A 7 44.04 -19.24 41.82
CA VAL A 7 43.12 -20.25 41.25
C VAL A 7 41.65 -19.81 41.18
N ASP A 8 41.25 -18.73 41.87
CA ASP A 8 39.83 -18.37 42.01
C ASP A 8 39.23 -17.57 40.82
N SER A 9 40.08 -17.00 39.96
CA SER A 9 39.61 -16.14 38.86
C SER A 9 39.00 -16.90 37.67
N LYS A 10 39.28 -18.21 37.54
CA LYS A 10 38.79 -19.03 36.42
C LYS A 10 37.36 -19.53 36.62
N ALA A 11 36.90 -19.70 37.87
CA ALA A 11 35.54 -20.18 38.17
C ALA A 11 34.49 -19.07 37.93
N GLY A 12 34.79 -17.82 38.27
CA GLY A 12 33.91 -16.67 38.03
C GLY A 12 33.65 -16.42 36.54
N LYS A 13 34.71 -16.46 35.71
CA LYS A 13 34.60 -16.21 34.25
C LYS A 13 33.71 -17.21 33.51
N LYS A 14 33.75 -18.50 33.91
CA LYS A 14 32.91 -19.55 33.30
C LYS A 14 31.41 -19.36 33.61
N LYS A 15 31.06 -18.90 34.82
CA LYS A 15 29.66 -18.63 35.20
C LYS A 15 29.11 -17.41 34.47
N THR A 16 29.89 -16.35 34.31
CA THR A 16 29.47 -15.14 33.59
C THR A 16 29.30 -15.38 32.09
N ALA A 17 30.21 -16.16 31.47
CA ALA A 17 30.09 -16.53 30.05
C ALA A 17 28.83 -17.37 29.75
N LYS A 18 28.48 -18.33 30.63
CA LYS A 18 27.23 -19.09 30.51
C LYS A 18 25.99 -18.21 30.65
N LYS A 19 26.00 -17.25 31.58
CA LYS A 19 24.89 -16.29 31.74
C LYS A 19 24.73 -15.38 30.52
N ALA A 20 25.84 -14.87 29.97
CA ALA A 20 25.82 -14.03 28.77
C ALA A 20 25.27 -14.79 27.55
N GLY A 21 25.66 -16.06 27.38
CA GLY A 21 25.09 -16.90 26.32
C GLY A 21 23.58 -17.10 26.46
N TRP A 22 23.09 -17.30 27.69
CA TRP A 22 21.66 -17.47 27.93
C TRP A 22 20.85 -16.19 27.67
N VAL A 23 21.41 -15.02 28.02
CA VAL A 23 20.80 -13.72 27.72
C VAL A 23 20.72 -13.46 26.22
N LEU A 24 21.76 -13.83 25.45
CA LEU A 24 21.75 -13.73 23.99
C LEU A 24 20.66 -14.59 23.35
N VAL A 25 20.49 -15.83 23.82
CA VAL A 25 19.42 -16.71 23.35
C VAL A 25 18.05 -16.11 23.65
N LEU A 26 17.85 -15.58 24.86
CA LEU A 26 16.59 -14.94 25.24
C LEU A 26 16.26 -13.72 24.36
N LEU A 27 17.26 -12.87 24.09
CA LEU A 27 17.13 -11.73 23.18
C LEU A 27 16.79 -12.17 21.76
N GLY A 28 17.40 -13.26 21.27
CA GLY A 28 17.08 -13.84 19.97
C GLY A 28 15.62 -14.28 19.87
N ILE A 29 15.11 -14.96 20.90
CA ILE A 29 13.71 -15.40 20.96
C ILE A 29 12.76 -14.20 20.98
N ILE A 30 13.05 -13.17 21.79
CA ILE A 30 12.25 -11.94 21.86
C ILE A 30 12.25 -11.23 20.51
N PHE A 31 13.41 -11.14 19.85
CA PHE A 31 13.53 -10.52 18.54
C PHE A 31 12.70 -11.26 17.48
N ILE A 32 12.76 -12.60 17.45
CA ILE A 32 11.92 -13.42 16.57
C ILE A 32 10.43 -13.18 16.88
N PHE A 33 10.05 -13.11 18.15
CA PHE A 33 8.67 -12.85 18.54
C PHE A 33 8.18 -11.46 18.10
N ILE A 34 9.03 -10.44 18.17
CA ILE A 34 8.75 -9.10 17.66
C ILE A 34 8.59 -9.13 16.14
N LEU A 35 9.47 -9.83 15.41
CA LEU A 35 9.34 -9.99 13.96
C LEU A 35 8.05 -10.71 13.57
N LEU A 36 7.68 -11.78 14.26
CA LEU A 36 6.43 -12.51 14.00
C LEU A 36 5.19 -11.66 14.31
N LYS A 37 5.22 -10.90 15.42
CA LYS A 37 4.14 -9.99 15.78
C LYS A 37 4.02 -8.85 14.77
N PHE A 38 5.13 -8.28 14.31
CA PHE A 38 5.13 -7.31 13.23
C PHE A 38 4.60 -7.93 11.95
N ALA A 39 5.08 -9.10 11.52
CA ALA A 39 4.62 -9.77 10.32
C ALA A 39 3.12 -10.15 10.35
N SER A 40 2.56 -10.41 11.53
CA SER A 40 1.15 -10.77 11.69
C SER A 40 0.23 -9.55 11.84
N ASN A 41 0.70 -8.47 12.49
CA ASN A 41 -0.10 -7.25 12.71
C ASN A 41 0.09 -6.19 11.63
N SER A 42 1.17 -6.24 10.87
CA SER A 42 1.26 -5.48 9.63
C SER A 42 0.73 -6.39 8.53
N GLY A 43 -0.31 -5.95 7.83
CA GLY A 43 -0.65 -6.47 6.52
C GLY A 43 0.46 -6.11 5.52
N LEU A 44 1.69 -6.56 5.78
CA LEU A 44 2.88 -6.44 4.96
C LEU A 44 2.72 -7.40 3.77
N ARG A 45 1.65 -7.16 2.99
CA ARG A 45 1.70 -7.40 1.57
C ARG A 45 2.81 -6.50 1.09
N PHE A 46 3.99 -7.08 0.83
CA PHE A 46 4.96 -6.49 -0.08
C PHE A 46 4.22 -6.29 -1.40
N SER A 47 3.51 -5.16 -1.48
CA SER A 47 3.06 -4.62 -2.75
C SER A 47 4.37 -4.26 -3.39
N THR A 48 4.79 -5.07 -4.38
CA THR A 48 5.91 -4.77 -5.26
C THR A 48 5.60 -3.43 -5.89
N GLY A 49 5.99 -2.36 -5.20
CA GLY A 49 5.49 -0.99 -5.39
C GLY A 49 6.12 -0.38 -6.62
N GLY A 50 5.75 -0.89 -7.78
CA GLY A 50 5.94 -0.21 -9.03
C GLY A 50 4.98 0.97 -9.14
N LEU A 51 5.24 1.82 -10.14
CA LEU A 51 4.23 2.77 -10.58
C LEU A 51 2.96 2.01 -11.02
N PRO A 52 1.75 2.52 -10.73
CA PRO A 52 0.50 1.94 -11.19
C PRO A 52 0.53 1.67 -12.69
N THR A 53 0.06 0.49 -13.06
CA THR A 53 -0.27 0.20 -14.46
C THR A 53 -1.51 0.99 -14.86
N GLY A 54 -1.73 1.07 -16.18
CA GLY A 54 -2.87 1.78 -16.70
C GLY A 54 -4.22 1.25 -16.22
N ASP A 55 -4.33 -0.07 -16.10
CA ASP A 55 -5.56 -0.74 -15.67
C ASP A 55 -5.85 -0.50 -14.18
N GLU A 56 -4.81 -0.46 -13.35
CA GLU A 56 -4.92 -0.16 -11.93
C GLU A 56 -5.35 1.29 -11.69
N ALA A 57 -4.74 2.22 -12.42
CA ALA A 57 -5.14 3.61 -12.44
C ALA A 57 -6.62 3.72 -12.88
N PHE A 58 -7.01 3.04 -13.96
CA PHE A 58 -8.39 3.06 -14.46
C PHE A 58 -9.41 2.49 -13.47
N ALA A 59 -9.05 1.41 -12.75
CA ALA A 59 -9.89 0.86 -11.71
C ALA A 59 -10.20 1.91 -10.63
N VAL A 60 -9.19 2.62 -10.14
CA VAL A 60 -9.36 3.66 -9.12
C VAL A 60 -10.10 4.89 -9.68
N ALA A 61 -9.87 5.27 -10.93
CA ALA A 61 -10.60 6.36 -11.57
C ALA A 61 -12.11 6.10 -11.65
N LYS A 62 -12.52 4.85 -11.94
CA LYS A 62 -13.94 4.47 -11.91
C LYS A 62 -14.55 4.67 -10.53
N ASP A 63 -13.81 4.34 -9.47
CA ASP A 63 -14.29 4.50 -8.10
C ASP A 63 -14.44 5.99 -7.73
N PHE A 64 -13.52 6.85 -8.15
CA PHE A 64 -13.65 8.31 -8.01
C PHE A 64 -14.88 8.85 -8.76
N VAL A 65 -15.08 8.46 -10.01
CA VAL A 65 -16.23 8.90 -10.81
C VAL A 65 -17.55 8.46 -10.17
N LYS A 66 -17.65 7.20 -9.74
CA LYS A 66 -18.84 6.68 -9.05
C LYS A 66 -19.13 7.47 -7.77
N ALA A 67 -18.11 7.79 -6.99
CA ALA A 67 -18.24 8.58 -5.76
C ALA A 67 -18.69 10.03 -6.05
N THR A 68 -18.21 10.65 -7.13
CA THR A 68 -18.57 12.03 -7.49
C THR A 68 -19.98 12.14 -8.08
N VAL A 69 -20.36 11.23 -8.98
CA VAL A 69 -21.60 11.36 -9.76
C VAL A 69 -22.85 11.02 -8.93
N ARG A 70 -22.70 10.43 -7.74
CA ARG A 70 -23.80 10.10 -6.79
C ARG A 70 -24.98 9.34 -7.42
N SER A 71 -24.76 8.71 -8.58
CA SER A 71 -25.75 7.92 -9.30
C SER A 71 -25.41 6.45 -9.12
N SER A 72 -26.40 5.65 -8.76
CA SER A 72 -26.27 4.19 -8.58
C SER A 72 -26.11 3.45 -9.91
N ASN A 73 -26.43 4.10 -11.05
CA ASN A 73 -26.42 3.49 -12.37
C ASN A 73 -25.41 4.15 -13.31
N VAL A 74 -24.14 4.13 -12.91
CA VAL A 74 -23.00 4.52 -13.76
C VAL A 74 -22.34 3.27 -14.31
N ASP A 75 -22.49 3.05 -15.61
CA ASP A 75 -21.80 1.99 -16.34
C ASP A 75 -20.61 2.57 -17.11
N PHE A 76 -19.56 1.76 -17.29
CA PHE A 76 -18.37 2.15 -18.04
C PHE A 76 -18.30 1.23 -19.26
N PRO A 77 -18.90 1.63 -20.40
CA PRO A 77 -18.91 0.82 -21.61
C PRO A 77 -17.48 0.42 -21.98
N GLY A 78 -17.29 -0.83 -22.39
CA GLY A 78 -15.98 -1.40 -22.76
C GLY A 78 -15.27 -0.74 -23.95
N SER A 79 -15.79 0.38 -24.46
CA SER A 79 -15.02 1.32 -25.27
C SER A 79 -13.80 1.74 -24.46
N GLY A 80 -12.63 1.22 -24.83
CA GLY A 80 -11.38 1.35 -24.08
C GLY A 80 -11.10 2.78 -23.58
N TYR A 81 -10.29 2.86 -22.53
CA TYR A 81 -9.91 4.10 -21.90
C TYR A 81 -8.58 4.59 -22.47
N GLN A 82 -8.39 5.91 -22.50
CA GLN A 82 -7.11 6.52 -22.86
C GLN A 82 -6.41 7.01 -21.59
N ILE A 83 -5.09 6.79 -21.55
CA ILE A 83 -4.25 7.24 -20.44
C ILE A 83 -3.21 8.21 -20.99
N GLY A 84 -3.21 9.41 -20.43
CA GLY A 84 -2.09 10.34 -20.51
C GLY A 84 -1.34 10.31 -19.18
N LYS A 85 -0.02 10.11 -19.22
CA LYS A 85 0.84 10.32 -18.05
C LYS A 85 1.37 11.75 -18.11
N LYS A 86 1.04 12.59 -17.12
CA LYS A 86 1.50 13.99 -17.07
C LYS A 86 2.84 14.13 -16.35
N SER A 87 3.09 13.27 -15.35
CA SER A 87 4.36 13.16 -14.61
C SER A 87 4.50 11.74 -14.04
N ASP A 88 5.59 11.46 -13.32
CA ASP A 88 5.85 10.12 -12.76
C ASP A 88 4.77 9.59 -11.81
N SER A 89 4.00 10.46 -11.17
CA SER A 89 2.90 10.12 -10.24
C SER A 89 1.52 10.59 -10.71
N VAL A 90 1.42 11.37 -11.79
CA VAL A 90 0.14 11.98 -12.22
C VAL A 90 -0.42 11.31 -13.47
N TYR A 91 -1.62 10.75 -13.32
CA TYR A 91 -2.36 10.01 -14.33
C TYR A 91 -3.58 10.81 -14.78
N VAL A 92 -3.75 10.93 -16.10
CA VAL A 92 -4.90 11.54 -16.76
C VAL A 92 -5.63 10.43 -17.50
N ILE A 93 -6.83 10.10 -17.05
CA ILE A 93 -7.65 9.06 -17.63
C ILE A 93 -8.83 9.71 -18.33
N LYS A 94 -8.97 9.42 -19.62
CA LYS A 94 -10.15 9.78 -20.41
C LYS A 94 -10.92 8.52 -20.74
N SER A 95 -12.20 8.51 -20.43
CA SER A 95 -13.08 7.40 -20.79
C SER A 95 -14.50 7.88 -20.88
N VAL A 96 -15.42 6.97 -21.19
CA VAL A 96 -16.81 7.26 -21.41
C VAL A 96 -17.62 6.55 -20.34
N THR A 97 -18.56 7.27 -19.74
CA THR A 97 -19.57 6.72 -18.83
C THR A 97 -20.93 6.69 -19.52
N GLU A 98 -21.70 5.67 -19.22
CA GLU A 98 -23.13 5.61 -19.52
C GLU A 98 -23.90 5.77 -18.21
N LEU A 99 -24.63 6.86 -18.12
CA LEU A 99 -25.51 7.19 -17.01
C LEU A 99 -26.92 6.77 -17.38
N THR A 100 -27.51 5.86 -16.61
CA THR A 100 -28.93 5.53 -16.75
C THR A 100 -29.72 6.37 -15.76
N SER A 101 -30.59 7.24 -16.27
CA SER A 101 -31.51 8.04 -15.46
C SER A 101 -32.64 7.18 -14.88
N GLU A 102 -33.34 7.68 -13.86
CA GLU A 102 -34.48 6.97 -13.24
C GLU A 102 -35.59 6.64 -14.25
N ASN A 103 -35.70 7.42 -15.33
CA ASN A 103 -36.65 7.22 -16.41
C ASN A 103 -36.21 6.15 -17.44
N GLY A 104 -35.05 5.52 -17.25
CA GLY A 104 -34.49 4.53 -18.18
C GLY A 104 -33.68 5.11 -19.34
N ASP A 105 -33.61 6.44 -19.45
CA ASP A 105 -32.80 7.12 -20.47
C ASP A 105 -31.30 6.92 -20.21
N LYS A 106 -30.58 6.45 -21.24
CA LYS A 106 -29.13 6.32 -21.22
C LYS A 106 -28.49 7.57 -21.79
N ARG A 107 -27.68 8.26 -20.99
CA ARG A 107 -26.83 9.36 -21.43
C ARG A 107 -25.39 8.91 -21.45
N ARG A 108 -24.74 9.09 -22.60
CA ARG A 108 -23.32 8.79 -22.77
C ARG A 108 -22.54 10.09 -22.60
N THR A 109 -21.61 10.07 -21.67
CA THR A 109 -20.85 11.23 -21.23
C THR A 109 -19.36 10.90 -21.28
N ASN A 110 -18.53 11.76 -21.86
CA ASN A 110 -17.09 11.59 -21.73
C ASN A 110 -16.61 12.24 -20.44
N PHE A 111 -15.72 11.57 -19.72
CA PHE A 111 -15.11 12.11 -18.52
C PHE A 111 -13.60 12.07 -18.62
N LYS A 112 -12.98 13.03 -17.95
CA LYS A 112 -11.54 13.12 -17.75
C LYS A 112 -11.26 13.23 -16.27
N VAL A 113 -10.49 12.27 -15.75
CA VAL A 113 -10.03 12.23 -14.37
C VAL A 113 -8.53 12.48 -14.35
N MET A 114 -8.10 13.40 -13.51
CA MET A 114 -6.70 13.62 -13.17
C MET A 114 -6.49 13.23 -11.72
N MET A 115 -5.55 12.33 -11.49
CA MET A 115 -5.26 11.81 -10.16
C MET A 115 -3.77 11.60 -9.97
N GLU A 116 -3.34 11.72 -8.73
CA GLU A 116 -1.95 11.58 -8.31
C GLU A 116 -1.80 10.36 -7.40
N TYR A 117 -0.78 9.55 -7.66
CA TYR A 117 -0.44 8.39 -6.85
C TYR A 117 0.66 8.72 -5.83
N HIS A 118 0.39 8.42 -4.56
CA HIS A 118 1.27 8.77 -3.42
C HIS A 118 2.09 7.58 -2.89
N GLY A 119 2.02 6.42 -3.54
CA GLY A 119 2.70 5.20 -3.09
C GLY A 119 1.84 4.34 -2.15
N GLY A 120 2.21 3.06 -2.02
CA GLY A 120 1.44 2.06 -1.28
C GLY A 120 0.86 0.99 -2.20
N LYS A 121 -0.38 0.59 -1.94
CA LYS A 121 -1.10 -0.38 -2.78
C LYS A 121 -1.82 0.37 -3.90
N GLN A 122 -1.51 0.05 -5.16
CA GLN A 122 -2.03 0.74 -6.34
C GLN A 122 -3.56 0.66 -6.47
N THR A 123 -4.20 -0.39 -5.96
CA THR A 123 -5.66 -0.55 -6.01
C THR A 123 -6.41 0.12 -4.86
N ASP A 124 -5.70 0.71 -3.88
CA ASP A 124 -6.32 1.32 -2.71
C ASP A 124 -6.48 2.82 -2.96
N MET A 125 -7.73 3.26 -3.07
CA MET A 125 -8.12 4.66 -3.31
C MET A 125 -7.47 5.66 -2.33
N LYS A 126 -7.12 5.24 -1.10
CA LYS A 126 -6.44 6.10 -0.11
C LYS A 126 -5.03 6.51 -0.51
N ASN A 127 -4.39 5.74 -1.39
CA ASN A 127 -3.05 6.01 -1.91
C ASN A 127 -3.10 6.92 -3.15
N TRP A 128 -4.28 7.45 -3.47
CA TRP A 128 -4.52 8.35 -4.60
C TRP A 128 -5.16 9.64 -4.12
N SER A 129 -4.84 10.73 -4.80
CA SER A 129 -5.58 11.99 -4.66
C SER A 129 -6.22 12.37 -5.98
N LEU A 130 -7.50 12.69 -5.93
CA LEU A 130 -8.20 13.27 -7.05
C LEU A 130 -7.76 14.72 -7.20
N LEU A 131 -7.10 15.04 -8.31
CA LEU A 131 -6.71 16.42 -8.63
C LEU A 131 -7.84 17.15 -9.35
N ASN A 132 -8.52 16.47 -10.28
CA ASN A 132 -9.62 17.05 -11.05
C ASN A 132 -10.49 15.94 -11.66
N ILE A 133 -11.78 16.20 -11.77
CA ILE A 133 -12.74 15.44 -12.56
C ILE A 133 -13.55 16.42 -13.40
N SER A 134 -13.56 16.22 -14.71
CA SER A 134 -14.29 17.07 -15.64
C SER A 134 -15.09 16.23 -16.63
N GLU A 135 -16.31 16.67 -16.92
CA GLU A 135 -17.12 16.17 -18.00
C GLU A 135 -16.66 16.84 -19.31
N GLU A 136 -16.19 16.06 -20.29
CA GLU A 136 -15.91 16.57 -21.63
C GLU A 136 -17.18 16.37 -22.48
N GLN A 137 -17.90 17.48 -22.75
CA GLN A 137 -19.06 17.50 -23.65
C GLN A 137 -18.64 17.37 -25.12
#